data_AF-X0VNN8-F1
#
_entry.id   AF-X0VNN8-F1
#
_cell.length_a   1.000
_cell.length_b   1.000
_cell.length_c   1.000
_cell.angle_alpha   90.00
_cell.angle_beta   90.00
_cell.angle_gamma   90.00
#
_symmetry.space_group_name_H-M   'P 1'
#
loop_
_entity.id
_entity.type
_entity.pdbx_description
1 polymer ?
#
loop_
_entity_poly.entity_id
_entity_poly.type
_entity_poly.pdbx_seq_one_letter_code
_entity_poly.pdbx_strand_id
1 'polypeptide(L)'
;TGSVDLLMLVPGIGKKMAERLVLELKDKIGALPIAAPAAQLVQDNTDVLAALVSLGYSVSEASRAVATLPPSSDLSLEEKIKLALQYFGGK
;
A
#
# COMPACT_ATOMS: atom_id res chain seq x y z
N THR A 1 3.56 4.97 -17.52
CA THR A 1 2.47 4.82 -18.50
C THR A 1 1.17 5.24 -17.83
N GLY A 2 0.81 6.52 -17.99
CA GLY A 2 -0.37 7.09 -17.36
C GLY A 2 -1.64 6.68 -18.10
N SER A 3 -2.72 6.44 -17.37
CA SER A 3 -4.00 5.90 -17.83
C SER A 3 -4.80 6.83 -18.76
N VAL A 4 -4.16 7.41 -19.78
CA VAL A 4 -4.78 8.27 -20.80
C VAL A 4 -5.87 7.49 -21.53
N ASP A 5 -5.59 6.24 -21.88
CA ASP A 5 -6.52 5.37 -22.59
C ASP A 5 -7.78 5.09 -21.77
N LEU A 6 -7.66 4.96 -20.43
CA LEU A 6 -8.79 4.74 -19.53
C LEU A 6 -9.73 5.95 -19.46
N LEU A 7 -9.18 7.16 -19.51
CA LEU A 7 -9.97 8.38 -19.50
C LEU A 7 -10.70 8.61 -20.82
N MET A 8 -10.18 8.08 -21.92
CA MET A 8 -10.81 8.16 -23.24
C MET A 8 -12.04 7.25 -23.39
N LEU A 9 -12.25 6.27 -22.50
CA LEU A 9 -13.48 5.46 -22.50
C LEU A 9 -14.72 6.25 -22.07
N VAL A 10 -14.55 7.42 -21.45
CA VAL A 10 -15.67 8.28 -21.04
C VAL A 10 -16.21 9.03 -22.27
N PRO A 11 -17.51 8.92 -22.60
CA PRO A 11 -18.08 9.61 -23.74
C PRO A 11 -17.92 11.13 -23.59
N GLY A 12 -17.22 11.76 -24.54
CA GLY A 12 -16.90 13.19 -24.52
C GLY A 12 -15.45 13.53 -24.14
N ILE A 13 -14.62 12.56 -23.74
CA ILE A 13 -13.19 12.77 -23.48
C ILE A 13 -12.34 12.18 -24.62
N GLY A 14 -11.78 13.06 -25.46
CA GLY A 14 -10.82 12.67 -26.50
C GLY A 14 -9.37 12.66 -26.02
N LYS A 15 -8.45 12.11 -26.83
CA LYS A 15 -7.01 11.98 -26.51
C LYS A 15 -6.37 13.26 -25.97
N LYS A 16 -6.61 14.39 -26.63
CA LYS A 16 -6.06 15.70 -26.23
C LYS A 16 -6.61 16.18 -24.87
N MET A 17 -7.88 15.87 -24.58
CA MET A 17 -8.52 16.19 -23.30
C MET A 17 -8.00 15.27 -22.19
N ALA A 18 -7.86 13.97 -22.48
CA ALA A 18 -7.30 12.98 -21.55
C ALA A 18 -5.84 13.28 -21.19
N GLU A 19 -4.99 13.62 -22.17
CA GLU A 19 -3.60 14.01 -21.93
C GLU A 19 -3.50 15.29 -21.08
N ARG A 20 -4.33 16.29 -21.39
CA ARG A 20 -4.41 17.54 -20.60
C ARG A 20 -4.87 17.26 -19.17
N LEU A 21 -5.90 16.43 -18.99
CA LEU A 21 -6.41 16.04 -17.67
C LEU A 21 -5.35 15.29 -16.87
N VAL A 22 -4.62 14.35 -17.47
CA VAL A 22 -3.54 13.62 -16.79
C VAL A 22 -2.44 14.56 -16.34
N LEU A 23 -2.07 15.55 -17.16
CA LEU A 23 -1.05 16.53 -16.81
C LEU A 23 -1.52 17.46 -15.68
N GLU A 24 -2.71 18.06 -15.83
CA GLU A 24 -3.28 18.96 -14.81
C GLU A 24 -3.54 18.23 -13.48
N LEU A 25 -4.02 16.99 -13.52
CA LEU A 25 -4.23 16.18 -12.33
C LEU A 25 -2.91 15.73 -11.73
N LYS A 26 -1.88 15.36 -12.52
CA LYS A 26 -0.55 15.05 -11.99
C LYS A 26 0.05 16.24 -11.24
N ASP A 27 -0.07 17.44 -11.79
CA ASP A 27 0.47 18.65 -11.16
C ASP A 27 -0.31 19.01 -9.87
N LYS A 28 -1.63 18.82 -9.86
CA LYS A 28 -2.47 19.03 -8.66
C LYS A 28 -2.32 17.93 -7.61
N ILE A 29 -2.13 16.69 -8.04
CA ILE A 29 -1.91 15.52 -7.19
C ILE A 29 -0.51 15.54 -6.59
N GLY A 30 0.50 16.05 -7.30
CA GLY A 30 1.85 16.23 -6.75
C GLY A 30 1.91 17.24 -5.60
N ALA A 31 0.94 18.17 -5.54
CA ALA A 31 0.79 19.16 -4.46
C ALA A 31 -0.19 18.74 -3.35
N LEU A 32 -1.01 17.72 -3.59
CA LEU A 32 -1.75 17.04 -2.53
C LEU A 32 -0.78 16.06 -1.87
N PRO A 33 -0.68 16.01 -0.54
CA PRO A 33 -0.17 14.82 0.10
C PRO A 33 -1.24 13.75 -0.14
N ILE A 34 -1.24 13.13 -1.33
CA ILE A 34 -1.56 11.72 -1.40
C ILE A 34 -0.37 11.02 -0.72
N ALA A 35 -0.24 11.24 0.59
CA ALA A 35 0.30 10.25 1.48
C ALA A 35 -0.67 9.09 1.30
N ALA A 36 -0.39 8.26 0.29
CA ALA A 36 -1.19 7.10 0.00
C ALA A 36 -1.10 6.25 1.27
N PRO A 37 -2.17 6.18 2.09
CA PRO A 37 -2.13 5.35 3.28
C PRO A 37 -1.85 3.92 2.82
N ALA A 38 -2.35 3.53 1.65
CA ALA A 38 -2.02 2.29 0.98
C ALA A 38 -0.53 2.07 0.69
N ALA A 39 0.24 3.09 0.27
CA ALA A 39 1.67 2.91 -0.04
C ALA A 39 2.50 2.77 1.25
N GLN A 40 2.18 3.55 2.29
CA GLN A 40 2.79 3.40 3.62
C GLN A 40 2.39 2.08 4.28
N LEU A 41 1.12 1.67 4.19
CA LEU A 41 0.66 0.36 4.67
C LEU A 41 1.38 -0.80 3.98
N VAL A 42 1.64 -0.70 2.66
CA VAL A 42 2.37 -1.73 1.90
C VAL A 42 3.85 -1.77 2.30
N GLN A 43 4.48 -0.60 2.52
CA GLN A 43 5.87 -0.52 3.02
C GLN A 43 5.97 -1.12 4.43
N ASP A 44 5.12 -0.70 5.36
CA ASP A 44 5.10 -1.20 6.74
C ASP A 44 4.91 -2.71 6.80
N ASN A 45 4.01 -3.27 5.98
CA ASN A 45 3.77 -4.71 5.94
C ASN A 45 4.97 -5.49 5.39
N THR A 46 5.73 -4.88 4.48
CA THR A 46 6.96 -5.46 3.94
C THR A 46 8.05 -5.48 5.01
N ASP A 47 8.18 -4.42 5.79
CA ASP A 47 9.14 -4.33 6.89
C ASP A 47 8.83 -5.31 8.02
N VAL A 48 7.54 -5.49 8.37
CA VAL A 48 7.10 -6.49 9.35
C VAL A 48 7.45 -7.91 8.86
N LEU A 49 7.22 -8.21 7.58
CA LEU A 49 7.57 -9.50 6.99
C LEU A 49 9.08 -9.75 7.07
N ALA A 50 9.89 -8.77 6.67
CA ALA A 50 11.35 -8.85 6.74
C ALA A 50 11.85 -9.06 8.18
N ALA A 51 11.25 -8.37 9.16
CA ALA A 51 11.56 -8.54 10.57
C ALA A 51 11.25 -9.96 11.06
N LEU A 52 10.07 -10.51 10.73
CA LEU A 52 9.69 -11.88 11.10
C LEU A 52 10.61 -12.93 10.47
N VAL A 53 11.00 -12.75 9.22
CA VAL A 53 11.96 -13.65 8.55
C VAL A 53 13.34 -13.57 9.20
N SER A 54 13.79 -12.38 9.58
CA SER A 54 15.05 -12.17 10.33
C SER A 54 15.04 -12.85 11.70
N LEU A 55 13.87 -12.96 12.34
CA LEU A 55 13.68 -13.71 13.58
C LEU A 55 13.67 -15.24 13.39
N GLY A 56 13.72 -15.73 12.15
CA GLY A 56 13.81 -17.15 11.82
C GLY A 56 12.48 -17.80 11.41
N TYR A 57 11.40 -17.05 11.24
CA TYR A 57 10.14 -17.57 10.71
C TYR A 57 10.22 -17.75 9.19
N SER A 58 9.52 -18.75 8.65
CA SER A 58 9.45 -18.91 7.20
C SER A 58 8.64 -17.79 6.56
N VAL A 59 8.92 -17.48 5.29
CA VAL A 59 8.17 -16.46 4.52
C VAL A 59 6.67 -16.74 4.50
N SER A 60 6.28 -18.02 4.45
CA SER A 60 4.87 -18.44 4.47
C SER A 60 4.20 -18.18 5.82
N GLU A 61 4.92 -18.38 6.93
CA GLU A 61 4.43 -18.09 8.28
C GLU A 61 4.33 -16.59 8.51
N ALA A 62 5.37 -15.84 8.13
CA ALA A 62 5.40 -14.38 8.23
C ALA A 62 4.26 -13.74 7.43
N SER A 63 4.03 -14.20 6.19
CA SER A 63 2.92 -13.72 5.36
C SER A 63 1.56 -14.00 5.98
N ARG A 64 1.36 -15.16 6.60
CA ARG A 64 0.13 -15.50 7.33
C ARG A 64 -0.09 -14.59 8.52
N ALA A 65 0.94 -14.31 9.31
CA ALA A 65 0.84 -13.40 10.46
C ALA A 65 0.51 -11.96 10.01
N VAL A 66 1.18 -11.46 8.97
CA VAL A 66 0.90 -10.14 8.40
C VAL A 66 -0.53 -10.04 7.84
N ALA A 67 -1.05 -11.11 7.25
CA ALA A 67 -2.43 -11.16 6.73
C ALA A 67 -3.50 -11.11 7.84
N THR A 68 -3.15 -11.48 9.08
CA THR A 68 -4.06 -11.36 10.24
C THR A 68 -4.03 -9.97 10.89
N LEU A 69 -3.11 -9.09 10.48
CA LEU A 69 -3.03 -7.74 11.02
C LEU A 69 -4.19 -6.88 10.50
N PRO A 70 -4.81 -6.05 11.37
CA PRO A 70 -5.84 -5.13 10.92
C PRO A 70 -5.22 -4.09 9.96
N PRO A 71 -5.95 -3.67 8.91
CA PRO A 71 -5.50 -2.65 7.95
C PRO A 71 -5.49 -1.22 8.55
N SER A 72 -5.60 -1.09 9.87
CA SER A 72 -5.61 0.19 10.57
C SER A 72 -4.25 0.89 10.44
N SER A 73 -4.28 2.09 9.88
CA SER A 73 -3.14 3.01 9.71
C SER A 73 -2.54 3.52 11.02
N ASP A 74 -3.20 3.26 12.15
CA ASP A 74 -2.84 3.84 13.44
C ASP A 74 -1.81 3.01 14.22
N LEU A 75 -1.51 1.79 13.75
CA LEU A 75 -0.53 0.92 14.38
C LEU A 75 0.87 1.20 13.85
N SER A 76 1.79 1.50 14.75
CA SER A 76 3.23 1.58 14.47
C SER A 76 3.80 0.23 14.03
N LEU A 77 4.95 0.26 13.36
CA LEU A 77 5.68 -0.93 12.94
C LEU A 77 5.98 -1.89 14.11
N GLU A 78 6.36 -1.35 15.28
CA GLU A 78 6.60 -2.16 16.48
C GLU A 78 5.34 -2.87 16.98
N GLU A 79 4.19 -2.19 16.95
CA GLU A 79 2.91 -2.78 17.36
C GLU A 79 2.46 -3.88 16.40
N LYS A 80 2.68 -3.67 15.09
CA LYS A 80 2.43 -4.69 14.06
C LYS A 80 3.30 -5.93 14.28
N ILE A 81 4.59 -5.76 14.60
CA ILE A 81 5.48 -6.88 14.93
C ILE A 81 5.01 -7.59 16.20
N LYS A 82 4.63 -6.87 17.26
CA LYS A 82 4.10 -7.49 18.49
C LYS A 82 2.85 -8.31 18.22
N LEU A 83 1.89 -7.79 17.46
CA LEU A 83 0.67 -8.51 17.08
C LEU A 83 0.99 -9.75 16.23
N ALA A 84 1.90 -9.63 15.27
CA ALA A 84 2.34 -10.76 14.46
C ALA A 84 3.05 -11.84 15.30
N LEU A 85 3.79 -11.46 16.34
CA LEU A 85 4.40 -12.41 17.28
C LEU A 85 3.38 -13.06 18.22
N GLN A 86 2.37 -12.30 18.67
CA GLN A 86 1.25 -12.86 19.44
C GLN A 86 0.49 -13.93 18.66
N TYR A 87 0.37 -13.77 17.34
CA TYR A 87 -0.21 -14.80 16.47
C TYR A 87 0.54 -16.14 16.54
N PHE A 88 1.86 -16.13 16.76
CA PHE A 88 2.66 -17.34 16.92
C PHE A 88 2.65 -17.87 18.36
N GLY A 89 2.68 -16.99 19.37
CA GLY A 89 2.71 -17.37 20.80
C GLY A 89 1.35 -17.73 21.41
N GLY A 90 0.25 -17.46 20.72
CA GLY A 90 -1.11 -17.82 21.13
C GLY A 90 -1.56 -19.24 20.73
N LYS A 91 -0.62 -20.09 20.28
CA LYS A 91 -0.83 -21.51 20.01
C LYS A 91 -0.28 -22.39 21.13
#